data_AF-A0A956DG23-F1
#
_entry.id   AF-A0A956DG23-F1
#
_cell.length_a   1.000
_cell.length_b   1.000
_cell.length_c   1.000
_cell.angle_alpha   90.00
_cell.angle_beta   90.00
_cell.angle_gamma   90.00
#
_symmetry.space_group_name_H-M   'P 1'
#
loop_
_entity.id
_entity.type
_entity.pdbx_description
1 polymer ?
#
loop_
_entity_poly.entity_id
_entity_poly.type
_entity_poly.pdbx_seq_one_letter_code
_entity_poly.pdbx_strand_id
1 'polypeptide(L)'
;MKRSLLPLLGLLLACDAPAPSAPLEPVDLPAAAPAQAPAAEAPADPLAPLHEADNPAAREAAARLQGLAQLLSETVQSARDAAAGAQGTCAAAYASNVAAQRTSARLAAEHQIPIPAWEVLPEAEYLATCASLPAPLAECARYDRRIDDREGCEGHVRGVADDVRARYLTLVPPRR
;
A
#
# COMPACT_ATOMS: atom_id res chain seq x y z
N MET A 1 -6.18 -31.92 -50.57
CA MET A 1 -6.92 -32.19 -49.31
C MET A 1 -7.10 -30.85 -48.60
N LYS A 2 -8.09 -30.01 -48.93
CA LYS A 2 -9.47 -29.98 -48.42
C LYS A 2 -9.65 -30.52 -46.99
N ARG A 3 -9.69 -29.59 -46.02
CA ARG A 3 -10.71 -29.51 -44.96
C ARG A 3 -10.72 -28.09 -44.37
N SER A 4 -11.70 -27.30 -44.79
CA SER A 4 -12.23 -26.15 -44.07
C SER A 4 -12.86 -26.61 -42.76
N LEU A 5 -12.88 -25.73 -41.75
CA LEU A 5 -14.06 -25.51 -40.91
C LEU A 5 -14.12 -24.03 -40.49
N LEU A 6 -15.35 -23.55 -40.50
CA LEU A 6 -15.87 -22.20 -40.64
C LEU A 6 -15.80 -21.33 -39.36
N PRO A 7 -16.08 -20.02 -39.49
CA PRO A 7 -15.97 -18.99 -38.47
C PRO A 7 -17.22 -18.93 -37.58
N LEU A 8 -17.07 -18.47 -36.34
CA LEU A 8 -18.19 -18.18 -35.45
C LEU A 8 -18.54 -16.68 -35.53
N LEU A 9 -19.53 -16.42 -36.40
CA LEU A 9 -20.34 -15.22 -36.45
C LEU A 9 -21.29 -15.16 -35.23
N GLY A 10 -21.36 -13.99 -34.59
CA GLY A 10 -22.59 -13.27 -34.29
C GLY A 10 -23.66 -13.89 -33.38
N LEU A 11 -23.79 -13.33 -32.17
CA LEU A 11 -25.03 -13.15 -31.40
C LEU A 11 -24.72 -12.05 -30.37
N LEU A 12 -24.87 -10.75 -30.65
CA LEU A 12 -26.09 -9.95 -30.74
C LEU A 12 -27.04 -10.08 -29.52
N LEU A 13 -27.18 -8.92 -28.87
CA LEU A 13 -28.34 -8.37 -28.15
C LEU A 13 -28.49 -8.56 -26.62
N ALA A 14 -28.54 -7.37 -26.00
CA ALA A 14 -29.49 -6.95 -24.96
C ALA A 14 -29.29 -7.52 -23.55
N CYS A 15 -28.45 -6.84 -22.77
CA CYS A 15 -28.75 -6.65 -21.36
C CYS A 15 -29.42 -5.28 -21.22
N ASP A 16 -30.75 -5.31 -21.23
CA ASP A 16 -31.65 -4.25 -20.80
C ASP A 16 -31.33 -3.89 -19.34
N ALA A 17 -30.87 -2.66 -19.10
CA ALA A 17 -30.88 -2.05 -17.77
C ALA A 17 -31.67 -0.74 -17.88
N PRO A 18 -32.80 -0.62 -17.17
CA PRO A 18 -33.75 0.47 -17.38
C PRO A 18 -33.19 1.86 -17.03
N ALA A 19 -33.70 2.84 -17.76
CA ALA A 19 -33.40 4.26 -17.71
C ALA A 19 -33.54 4.89 -16.30
N PRO A 20 -32.83 6.01 -16.03
CA PRO A 20 -32.84 6.69 -14.74
C PRO A 20 -34.26 7.15 -14.36
N SER A 21 -34.62 6.89 -13.10
CA SER A 21 -35.87 7.34 -12.51
C SER A 21 -35.97 8.87 -12.52
N ALA A 22 -37.16 9.37 -12.87
CA ALA A 22 -37.51 10.78 -12.99
C ALA A 22 -37.22 11.59 -11.71
N PRO A 23 -37.01 12.92 -11.82
CA PRO A 23 -36.88 13.79 -10.65
C PRO A 23 -38.21 13.81 -9.87
N LEU A 24 -38.11 13.68 -8.55
CA LEU A 24 -39.22 13.86 -7.61
C LEU A 24 -39.77 15.28 -7.75
N GLU A 25 -41.10 15.40 -7.88
CA GLU A 25 -41.80 16.67 -7.82
C GLU A 25 -41.53 17.36 -6.47
N PRO A 26 -41.36 18.69 -6.43
CA PRO A 26 -41.25 19.42 -5.18
C PRO A 26 -42.59 19.40 -4.44
N VAL A 27 -42.58 18.87 -3.21
CA VAL A 27 -43.69 18.96 -2.26
C VAL A 27 -43.80 20.41 -1.79
N ASP A 28 -44.93 21.05 -2.07
CA ASP A 28 -45.30 22.34 -1.49
C ASP A 28 -45.50 22.18 0.03
N LEU A 29 -44.58 22.74 0.81
CA LEU A 29 -44.71 22.84 2.27
C LEU A 29 -45.40 24.17 2.60
N PRO A 30 -46.43 24.17 3.48
CA PRO A 30 -47.14 25.39 3.86
C PRO A 30 -46.21 26.38 4.54
N ALA A 31 -46.37 27.67 4.22
CA ALA A 31 -45.60 28.77 4.79
C ALA A 31 -45.68 28.78 6.32
N ALA A 32 -44.58 28.47 6.98
CA ALA A 32 -44.42 28.64 8.41
C ALA A 32 -44.19 30.13 8.74
N ALA A 33 -44.98 30.65 9.68
CA ALA A 33 -44.89 32.00 10.22
C ALA A 33 -43.48 32.32 10.79
N PRO A 34 -43.06 33.60 10.82
CA PRO A 34 -41.72 33.96 11.27
C PRO A 34 -41.58 33.70 12.78
N ALA A 35 -40.75 32.73 13.13
CA ALA A 35 -40.25 32.56 14.49
C ALA A 35 -39.21 33.67 14.77
N GLN A 36 -39.44 34.44 15.84
CA GLN A 36 -38.51 35.46 16.33
C GLN A 36 -37.19 34.79 16.72
N ALA A 37 -36.10 35.25 16.11
CA ALA A 37 -34.74 34.85 16.46
C ALA A 37 -34.36 35.43 17.83
N PRO A 38 -33.89 34.62 18.80
CA PRO A 38 -33.14 35.17 19.93
C PRO A 38 -31.82 35.74 19.41
N ALA A 39 -31.38 36.85 20.01
CA ALA A 39 -30.20 37.61 19.63
C ALA A 39 -28.96 36.71 19.53
N ALA A 40 -28.20 36.89 18.44
CA ALA A 40 -26.95 36.23 18.20
C ALA A 40 -25.94 36.56 19.31
N GLU A 41 -25.61 35.59 20.16
CA GLU A 41 -24.28 35.54 20.74
C GLU A 41 -23.30 35.40 19.57
N ALA A 42 -22.32 36.29 19.52
CA ALA A 42 -21.26 36.23 18.53
C ALA A 42 -20.64 34.81 18.56
N PRO A 43 -20.44 34.16 17.40
CA PRO A 43 -19.76 32.88 17.38
C PRO A 43 -18.38 33.09 18.00
N ALA A 44 -18.14 32.42 19.13
CA ALA A 44 -16.78 32.16 19.58
C ALA A 44 -16.06 31.55 18.36
N ASP A 45 -14.99 32.19 17.92
CA ASP A 45 -14.21 31.75 16.77
C ASP A 45 -13.90 30.25 16.92
N PRO A 46 -14.44 29.37 16.06
CA PRO A 46 -14.24 27.93 16.16
C PRO A 46 -12.76 27.53 16.03
N LEU A 47 -11.91 28.46 15.60
CA LEU A 47 -10.48 28.26 15.39
C LEU A 47 -9.63 28.61 16.61
N ALA A 48 -10.21 29.17 17.67
CA ALA A 48 -9.49 29.49 18.90
C ALA A 48 -8.73 28.30 19.55
N PRO A 49 -9.16 27.02 19.44
CA PRO A 49 -8.38 25.89 19.98
C PRO A 49 -7.26 25.40 19.04
N LEU A 50 -7.25 25.79 17.76
CA LEU A 50 -6.24 25.32 16.80
C LEU A 50 -4.92 26.11 16.88
N HIS A 51 -4.88 27.20 17.63
CA HIS A 51 -3.65 27.97 17.88
C HIS A 51 -2.81 27.44 19.05
N GLU A 52 -3.31 26.50 19.86
CA GLU A 52 -2.50 25.86 20.92
C GLU A 52 -1.58 24.74 20.41
N ALA A 53 -1.71 24.35 19.14
CA ALA A 53 -0.91 23.26 18.55
C ALA A 53 0.48 23.70 18.03
N ASP A 54 0.83 24.98 18.09
CA ASP A 54 2.13 25.48 17.59
C ASP A 54 3.23 25.44 18.67
N ASN A 55 3.24 24.35 19.45
CA ASN A 55 4.33 24.05 20.38
C ASN A 55 5.58 23.66 19.56
N PRO A 56 6.78 24.21 19.85
CA PRO A 56 8.02 23.81 19.19
C PRO A 56 8.26 22.28 19.18
N ALA A 57 7.85 21.56 20.22
CA ALA A 57 7.91 20.10 20.28
C ALA A 57 6.97 19.41 19.26
N ALA A 58 5.79 19.98 18.99
CA ALA A 58 4.87 19.47 17.97
C ALA A 58 5.43 19.70 16.55
N ARG A 59 6.04 20.88 16.30
CA ARG A 59 6.76 21.15 15.04
C ARG A 59 7.95 20.21 14.83
N GLU A 60 8.72 19.95 15.89
CA GLU A 60 9.83 19.00 15.83
C GLU A 60 9.35 17.56 15.59
N ALA A 61 8.28 17.14 16.26
CA ALA A 61 7.66 15.83 16.02
C ALA A 61 7.12 15.70 14.59
N ALA A 62 6.46 16.73 14.06
CA ALA A 62 5.98 16.77 12.69
C ALA A 62 7.13 16.69 11.67
N ALA A 63 8.21 17.43 11.88
CA ALA A 63 9.41 17.37 11.04
C ALA A 63 10.06 15.97 11.07
N ARG A 64 10.11 15.33 12.24
CA ARG A 64 10.60 13.94 12.37
C ARG A 64 9.71 12.95 11.63
N LEU A 65 8.39 13.09 11.73
CA LEU A 65 7.44 12.24 11.01
C LEU A 65 7.51 12.42 9.49
N GLN A 66 7.64 13.66 9.02
CA GLN A 66 7.87 13.96 7.60
C GLN A 66 9.18 13.36 7.11
N GLY A 67 10.25 13.48 7.91
CA GLY A 67 11.52 12.80 7.66
C GLY A 67 11.32 11.29 7.51
N LEU A 68 10.71 10.63 8.48
CA LEU A 68 10.44 9.18 8.42
C LEU A 68 9.59 8.78 7.21
N ALA A 69 8.56 9.56 6.86
CA ALA A 69 7.72 9.32 5.69
C ALA A 69 8.53 9.38 4.38
N GLN A 70 9.44 10.35 4.26
CA GLN A 70 10.33 10.49 3.11
C GLN A 70 11.25 9.26 2.97
N LEU A 71 11.83 8.78 4.06
CA LEU A 71 12.73 7.61 4.05
C LEU A 71 12.02 6.32 3.62
N LEU A 72 10.79 6.14 4.08
CA LEU A 72 9.96 5.01 3.67
C LEU A 72 9.62 5.10 2.19
N SER A 73 9.27 6.29 1.70
CA SER A 73 8.95 6.52 0.28
C SER A 73 10.14 6.19 -0.63
N GLU A 74 11.33 6.68 -0.31
CA GLU A 74 12.55 6.42 -1.09
C GLU A 74 12.92 4.93 -1.10
N THR A 75 12.78 4.26 0.04
CA THR A 75 13.06 2.83 0.15
C THR A 75 12.11 2.01 -0.72
N VAL A 76 10.81 2.33 -0.69
CA VAL A 76 9.80 1.65 -1.51
C VAL A 76 10.04 1.89 -3.01
N GLN A 77 10.30 3.13 -3.40
CA GLN A 77 10.52 3.46 -4.81
C GLN A 77 11.76 2.74 -5.36
N SER A 78 12.86 2.77 -4.61
CA SER A 78 14.09 2.05 -4.97
C SER A 78 13.86 0.54 -5.13
N ALA A 79 13.08 -0.06 -4.23
CA ALA A 79 12.74 -1.49 -4.29
C ALA A 79 11.89 -1.83 -5.53
N ARG A 80 10.91 -0.99 -5.88
CA ARG A 80 10.09 -1.17 -7.09
C ARG A 80 10.90 -1.06 -8.37
N ASP A 81 11.75 -0.04 -8.47
CA ASP A 81 12.57 0.19 -9.66
C ASP A 81 13.55 -0.98 -9.89
N ALA A 82 14.15 -1.51 -8.81
CA ALA A 82 15.01 -2.68 -8.88
C ALA A 82 14.24 -3.95 -9.32
N ALA A 83 13.01 -4.14 -8.82
CA ALA A 83 12.17 -5.27 -9.19
C ALA A 83 11.72 -5.21 -10.67
N ALA A 84 11.42 -4.02 -11.19
CA ALA A 84 10.93 -3.83 -12.56
C ALA A 84 11.96 -4.24 -13.64
N GLY A 85 13.26 -4.15 -13.32
CA GLY A 85 14.34 -4.58 -14.22
C GLY A 85 14.70 -6.07 -14.13
N ALA A 86 14.14 -6.82 -13.19
CA ALA A 86 14.50 -8.21 -12.93
C ALA A 86 13.54 -9.21 -13.62
N GLN A 87 14.08 -10.35 -14.07
CA GLN A 87 13.28 -11.40 -14.72
C GLN A 87 12.92 -12.51 -13.74
N GLY A 88 11.62 -12.75 -13.56
CA GLY A 88 11.10 -13.80 -12.68
C GLY A 88 10.92 -13.36 -11.22
N THR A 89 10.01 -14.03 -10.52
CA THR A 89 9.54 -13.63 -9.18
C THR A 89 10.67 -13.55 -8.15
N CYS A 90 11.52 -14.58 -8.07
CA CYS A 90 12.59 -14.64 -7.07
C CYS A 90 13.72 -13.65 -7.35
N ALA A 91 14.06 -13.41 -8.61
CA ALA A 91 15.06 -12.39 -8.98
C ALA A 91 14.53 -10.98 -8.67
N ALA A 92 13.25 -10.72 -8.95
CA ALA A 92 12.61 -9.46 -8.58
C ALA A 92 12.55 -9.26 -7.06
N ALA A 93 12.26 -10.32 -6.30
CA ALA A 93 12.29 -10.28 -4.84
C ALA A 93 13.70 -10.01 -4.29
N TYR A 94 14.71 -10.67 -4.83
CA TYR A 94 16.10 -10.44 -4.44
C TYR A 94 16.53 -8.99 -4.71
N ALA A 95 16.31 -8.50 -5.94
CA ALA A 95 16.66 -7.14 -6.34
C ALA A 95 15.95 -6.08 -5.47
N SER A 96 14.65 -6.28 -5.21
CA SER A 96 13.84 -5.43 -4.33
C SER A 96 14.39 -5.36 -2.90
N ASN A 97 14.76 -6.50 -2.30
CA ASN A 97 15.30 -6.55 -0.94
C ASN A 97 16.71 -5.96 -0.84
N VAL A 98 17.59 -6.21 -1.82
CA VAL A 98 18.94 -5.61 -1.87
C VAL A 98 18.85 -4.09 -2.00
N ALA A 99 17.98 -3.58 -2.87
CA ALA A 99 17.77 -2.14 -3.04
C ALA A 99 17.22 -1.50 -1.76
N ALA A 100 16.21 -2.11 -1.14
CA ALA A 100 15.64 -1.64 0.12
C ALA A 100 16.69 -1.59 1.25
N GLN A 101 17.54 -2.62 1.37
CA GLN A 101 18.59 -2.69 2.37
C GLN A 101 19.64 -1.57 2.17
N ARG A 102 20.13 -1.38 0.95
CA ARG A 102 21.12 -0.35 0.63
C ARG A 102 20.58 1.05 0.87
N THR A 103 19.37 1.33 0.41
CA THR A 103 18.73 2.63 0.62
C THR A 103 18.49 2.88 2.10
N SER A 104 17.96 1.89 2.84
CA SER A 104 17.80 1.99 4.29
C SER A 104 19.11 2.26 5.02
N ALA A 105 20.22 1.60 4.63
CA ALA A 105 21.53 1.83 5.23
C ALA A 105 22.08 3.23 4.95
N ARG A 106 21.94 3.71 3.70
CA ARG A 106 22.32 5.08 3.32
C ARG A 106 21.54 6.11 4.14
N LEU A 107 20.23 5.93 4.21
CA LEU A 107 19.31 6.81 4.93
C LEU A 107 19.57 6.82 6.43
N ALA A 108 19.84 5.66 7.04
CA ALA A 108 20.25 5.56 8.43
C ALA A 108 21.55 6.33 8.71
N ALA A 109 22.53 6.25 7.79
CA ALA A 109 23.78 6.98 7.89
C ALA A 109 23.61 8.49 7.73
N GLU A 110 22.81 8.94 6.76
CA GLU A 110 22.57 10.37 6.47
C GLU A 110 21.74 11.06 7.56
N HIS A 111 20.72 10.37 8.10
CA HIS A 111 19.75 10.96 9.02
C HIS A 111 19.91 10.50 10.48
N GLN A 112 20.92 9.67 10.79
CA GLN A 112 21.18 9.11 12.13
C GLN A 112 19.96 8.39 12.73
N ILE A 113 19.14 7.76 11.88
CA ILE A 113 17.94 7.04 12.32
C ILE A 113 18.31 5.59 12.62
N PRO A 114 17.89 5.05 13.78
CA PRO A 114 18.15 3.66 14.14
C PRO A 114 17.25 2.71 13.33
N ILE A 115 17.62 2.45 12.07
CA ILE A 115 16.95 1.45 11.23
C ILE A 115 17.55 0.08 11.56
N PRO A 116 16.73 -0.96 11.82
CA PRO A 116 17.24 -2.31 12.08
C PRO A 116 18.02 -2.83 10.88
N ALA A 117 19.26 -3.26 11.10
CA ALA A 117 20.02 -3.95 10.09
C ALA A 117 19.40 -5.35 9.88
N TRP A 118 19.00 -5.64 8.65
CA TRP A 118 18.75 -7.00 8.18
C TRP A 118 19.77 -7.31 7.10
N GLU A 119 20.26 -8.54 7.06
CA GLU A 119 21.20 -8.99 6.04
C GLU A 119 20.46 -9.84 5.01
N VAL A 120 20.50 -9.43 3.74
CA VAL A 120 19.94 -10.22 2.65
C VAL A 120 20.89 -11.37 2.38
N LEU A 121 20.35 -12.60 2.28
CA LEU A 121 21.14 -13.79 1.94
C LEU A 121 21.95 -13.59 0.64
N PRO A 122 23.10 -14.26 0.49
CA PRO A 122 23.81 -14.30 -0.78
C PRO A 122 22.89 -14.75 -1.92
N GLU A 123 23.05 -14.16 -3.10
CA GLU A 123 22.13 -14.31 -4.23
C GLU A 123 21.74 -15.77 -4.53
N ALA A 124 22.72 -16.67 -4.65
CA ALA A 124 22.46 -18.07 -4.96
C ALA A 124 21.60 -18.75 -3.89
N GLU A 125 21.87 -18.48 -2.61
CA GLU A 125 21.11 -19.03 -1.48
C GLU A 125 19.72 -18.41 -1.39
N TYR A 126 19.60 -17.09 -1.62
CA TYR A 126 18.32 -16.40 -1.69
C TYR A 126 17.42 -17.01 -2.77
N LEU A 127 17.95 -17.16 -3.99
CA LEU A 127 17.19 -17.69 -5.12
C LEU A 127 16.79 -19.15 -4.90
N ALA A 128 17.68 -19.98 -4.36
CA ALA A 128 17.37 -21.37 -4.01
C ALA A 128 16.28 -21.46 -2.94
N THR A 129 16.39 -20.63 -1.90
CA THR A 129 15.42 -20.60 -0.80
C THR A 129 14.06 -20.11 -1.28
N CYS A 130 14.03 -19.04 -2.08
CA CYS A 130 12.81 -18.51 -2.69
C CYS A 130 12.13 -19.52 -3.61
N ALA A 131 12.89 -20.24 -4.44
CA ALA A 131 12.36 -21.27 -5.33
C ALA A 131 11.74 -22.46 -4.58
N SER A 132 12.09 -22.65 -3.30
CA SER A 132 11.51 -23.68 -2.43
C SER A 132 10.18 -23.27 -1.77
N LEU A 133 9.76 -22.01 -1.94
CA LEU A 133 8.53 -21.48 -1.36
C LEU A 133 7.33 -21.70 -2.29
N PRO A 134 6.11 -21.84 -1.72
CA PRO A 134 4.88 -21.68 -2.48
C PRO A 134 4.84 -20.34 -3.22
N ALA A 135 4.31 -20.31 -4.45
CA ALA A 135 4.27 -19.11 -5.29
C ALA A 135 3.73 -17.84 -4.59
N PRO A 136 2.65 -17.90 -3.78
CA PRO A 136 2.17 -16.72 -3.07
C PRO A 136 3.20 -16.14 -2.09
N LEU A 137 4.00 -16.99 -1.43
CA LEU A 137 5.07 -16.55 -0.52
C LEU A 137 6.29 -16.02 -1.28
N ALA A 138 6.61 -16.60 -2.44
CA ALA A 138 7.67 -16.08 -3.30
C ALA A 138 7.32 -14.67 -3.83
N GLU A 139 6.06 -14.42 -4.17
CA GLU A 139 5.57 -13.08 -4.54
C GLU A 139 5.62 -12.11 -3.36
N CYS A 140 5.19 -12.56 -2.18
CA CYS A 140 5.24 -11.77 -0.94
C CYS A 140 6.64 -11.54 -0.39
N ALA A 141 7.65 -12.28 -0.85
CA ALA A 141 9.04 -12.04 -0.44
C ALA A 141 9.57 -10.69 -0.96
N ARG A 142 8.93 -10.10 -1.97
CA ARG A 142 9.25 -8.76 -2.47
C ARG A 142 8.99 -7.69 -1.41
N TYR A 143 9.96 -6.81 -1.17
CA TYR A 143 9.85 -5.74 -0.18
C TYR A 143 8.69 -4.79 -0.47
N ASP A 144 8.54 -4.36 -1.73
CA ASP A 144 7.50 -3.43 -2.18
C ASP A 144 6.08 -3.96 -1.95
N ARG A 145 5.84 -5.24 -2.25
CA ARG A 145 4.54 -5.90 -2.02
C ARG A 145 4.16 -5.99 -0.55
N ARG A 146 5.13 -6.15 0.36
CA ARG A 146 4.86 -6.21 1.80
C ARG A 146 4.33 -4.89 2.36
N ILE A 147 4.67 -3.77 1.74
CA ILE A 147 4.20 -2.44 2.14
C ILE A 147 2.83 -2.17 1.54
N ASP A 148 2.63 -2.50 0.26
CA ASP A 148 1.36 -2.25 -0.45
C ASP A 148 0.22 -3.19 0.00
N ASP A 149 0.48 -4.50 0.16
CA ASP A 149 -0.53 -5.54 0.45
C ASP A 149 -0.24 -6.28 1.76
N ARG A 150 0.03 -5.52 2.82
CA ARG A 150 0.53 -6.04 4.11
C ARG A 150 -0.35 -7.15 4.69
N GLU A 151 -1.67 -7.02 4.63
CA GLU A 151 -2.63 -7.98 5.17
C GLU A 151 -2.76 -9.23 4.28
N GLY A 152 -2.71 -9.07 2.95
CA GLY A 152 -2.75 -10.18 2.01
C GLY A 152 -1.58 -11.14 2.20
N CYS A 153 -0.36 -10.59 2.34
CA CYS A 153 0.82 -11.41 2.59
C CYS A 153 0.82 -12.07 3.98
N GLU A 154 0.22 -11.45 5.00
CA GLU A 154 0.06 -12.10 6.31
C GLU A 154 -0.83 -13.34 6.25
N GLY A 155 -1.92 -13.28 5.48
CA GLY A 155 -2.81 -14.43 5.30
C GLY A 155 -2.08 -15.65 4.74
N HIS A 156 -1.22 -15.44 3.74
CA HIS A 156 -0.41 -16.51 3.16
C HIS A 156 0.61 -17.09 4.14
N VAL A 157 1.21 -16.28 4.99
CA VAL A 157 2.23 -16.72 5.96
C VAL A 157 1.63 -17.51 7.12
N ARG A 158 0.44 -17.14 7.60
CA ARG A 158 -0.22 -17.83 8.73
C ARG A 158 -0.70 -19.23 8.36
N GLY A 159 -1.03 -19.47 7.09
CA GLY A 159 -1.62 -20.73 6.62
C GLY A 159 -0.61 -21.83 6.23
N VAL A 160 0.69 -21.58 6.30
CA VAL A 160 1.73 -22.55 5.90
C VAL A 160 2.39 -23.24 7.08
N ALA A 161 3.00 -24.40 6.81
CA ALA A 161 3.80 -25.14 7.78
C ALA A 161 4.97 -24.32 8.35
N ASP A 162 5.37 -24.63 9.58
CA ASP A 162 6.37 -23.87 10.34
C ASP A 162 7.73 -23.82 9.64
N ASP A 163 8.14 -24.88 8.95
CA ASP A 163 9.39 -24.95 8.20
C ASP A 163 9.38 -24.06 6.94
N VAL A 164 8.22 -23.97 6.26
CA VAL A 164 8.01 -23.07 5.12
C VAL A 164 8.01 -21.62 5.61
N ARG A 165 7.32 -21.35 6.73
CA ARG A 165 7.31 -20.03 7.36
C ARG A 165 8.71 -19.60 7.77
N ALA A 166 9.50 -20.49 8.39
CA ALA A 166 10.88 -20.20 8.77
C ALA A 166 11.74 -19.82 7.56
N ARG A 167 11.66 -20.59 6.46
CA ARG A 167 12.36 -20.26 5.20
C ARG A 167 11.90 -18.94 4.58
N TYR A 168 10.62 -18.63 4.64
CA TYR A 168 10.13 -17.33 4.17
C TYR A 168 10.71 -16.18 5.01
N LEU A 169 10.76 -16.35 6.34
CA LEU A 169 11.27 -15.33 7.26
C LEU A 169 12.77 -15.06 7.10
N THR A 170 13.57 -15.98 6.54
CA THR A 170 14.99 -15.70 6.22
C THR A 170 15.16 -14.80 4.99
N LEU A 171 14.14 -14.69 4.13
CA LEU A 171 14.20 -13.86 2.92
C LEU A 171 13.73 -12.43 3.14
N VAL A 172 12.96 -12.19 4.19
CA VAL A 172 12.29 -10.91 4.41
C VAL A 172 12.83 -10.22 5.66
N PRO A 173 12.84 -8.87 5.69
CA PRO A 173 13.18 -8.13 6.90
C PRO A 173 12.30 -8.54 8.08
N PRO A 174 12.87 -8.67 9.30
CA PRO A 174 12.10 -9.01 10.48
C PRO A 174 11.04 -7.94 10.76
N ARG A 175 9.87 -8.40 11.21
CA ARG A 175 8.79 -7.51 11.65
C ARG A 175 9.02 -7.12 13.12
N ARG A 176 8.81 -5.86 13.45
CA ARG A 176 8.77 -5.35 14.83
C ARG A 176 7.32 -5.12 15.24
#